data_AF-A0A5R9GCT0-F1
#
_entry.id   AF-A0A5R9GCT0-F1
#
_cell.length_a   1.000
_cell.length_b   1.000
_cell.length_c   1.000
_cell.angle_alpha   90.00
_cell.angle_beta   90.00
_cell.angle_gamma   90.00
#
_symmetry.space_group_name_H-M   'P 1'
#
loop_
_entity.id
_entity.type
_entity.pdbx_description
1 polymer ?
#
loop_
_entity_poly.entity_id
_entity_poly.type
_entity_poly.pdbx_seq_one_letter_code
_entity_poly.pdbx_strand_id
1 'polypeptide(L)' 'MDFYDTWVYREVLNAGWFVRVLVWTILGTNIAMPAIVWFVFSGQPPFKRLRERWKQRSRQTGKA' A
#
# COMPACT_ATOMS: atom_id res chain seq x y z
N MET A 1 19.69 -31.87 -4.39
CA MET A 1 19.86 -31.20 -3.09
C MET A 1 21.06 -30.30 -3.24
N ASP A 2 20.81 -28.98 -3.27
CA ASP A 2 21.71 -27.88 -2.89
C ASP A 2 21.10 -26.55 -3.36
N PHE A 3 19.88 -26.26 -2.88
CA PHE A 3 19.25 -24.95 -3.11
C PHE A 3 20.01 -23.83 -2.38
N TYR A 4 20.77 -24.17 -1.34
CA TYR A 4 21.56 -23.23 -0.55
C TYR A 4 22.86 -22.78 -1.22
N ASP A 5 23.42 -23.59 -2.13
CA ASP A 5 24.61 -23.23 -2.93
C ASP A 5 24.26 -22.56 -4.26
N THR A 6 22.97 -22.36 -4.54
CA THR A 6 22.57 -21.62 -5.74
C THR A 6 22.98 -20.15 -5.58
N TRP A 7 23.65 -19.60 -6.60
CA TRP A 7 24.10 -18.20 -6.62
C TRP A 7 23.00 -17.21 -6.21
N VAL A 8 21.77 -17.46 -6.66
CA VAL A 8 20.58 -16.65 -6.30
C VAL A 8 20.32 -16.64 -4.79
N TYR A 9 20.49 -17.77 -4.09
CA TYR A 9 20.31 -17.79 -2.64
C TYR A 9 21.39 -17.00 -1.93
N ARG A 10 22.66 -17.19 -2.33
CA ARG A 10 23.82 -16.55 -1.70
C ARG A 10 23.83 -15.03 -1.89
N GLU A 11 23.52 -14.57 -3.10
CA GLU A 11 23.69 -13.18 -3.51
C GLU A 11 22.40 -12.35 -3.41
N VAL A 12 21.22 -12.98 -3.49
CA VAL A 12 19.93 -12.28 -3.53
C VAL A 12 19.12 -12.55 -2.27
N LEU A 13 18.86 -13.81 -1.92
CA LEU A 13 17.95 -14.15 -0.81
C LEU A 13 18.59 -14.03 0.57
N ASN A 14 19.87 -14.36 0.70
CA ASN A 14 20.65 -14.24 1.94
C ASN A 14 21.29 -12.85 2.12
N ALA A 15 21.14 -11.97 1.13
CA ALA A 15 21.64 -10.61 1.26
C ALA A 15 20.83 -9.87 2.32
N GLY A 16 21.53 -9.21 3.26
CA GLY A 16 20.88 -8.53 4.39
C GLY A 16 19.88 -7.45 3.96
N TRP A 17 20.05 -6.85 2.78
CA TRP A 17 19.10 -5.88 2.23
C TRP A 17 17.78 -6.53 1.81
N PHE A 18 17.81 -7.75 1.25
CA PHE A 18 16.62 -8.47 0.80
C PHE A 18 15.77 -8.91 1.99
N VAL A 19 16.41 -9.50 3.01
CA VAL A 19 15.73 -9.88 4.25
C VAL A 19 15.11 -8.64 4.94
N ARG A 20 15.80 -7.50 4.95
CA ARG A 20 15.25 -6.24 5.49
C ARG A 20 14.02 -5.78 4.71
N VAL A 21 14.09 -5.75 3.38
CA VAL A 21 12.94 -5.37 2.54
C VAL A 21 11.76 -6.31 2.81
N LEU A 22 11.99 -7.62 2.84
CA LEU A 22 10.96 -8.61 3.13
C LEU A 22 10.28 -8.36 4.48
N VAL A 23 11.08 -8.14 5.54
CA VAL A 23 10.58 -7.83 6.88
C VAL A 23 9.75 -6.54 6.88
N TRP A 24 10.25 -5.46 6.27
CA TRP A 24 9.52 -4.19 6.16
C TRP A 24 8.22 -4.32 5.36
N THR A 25 8.22 -5.12 4.29
CA THR A 25 7.01 -5.39 3.49
C THR A 25 5.98 -6.14 4.33
N ILE A 26 6.36 -7.23 4.98
CA ILE A 26 5.44 -8.02 5.81
C ILE A 26 4.90 -7.17 6.96
N LEU A 27 5.76 -6.42 7.65
CA LEU A 27 5.38 -5.56 8.77
C LEU A 27 4.43 -4.45 8.29
N GLY A 28 4.78 -3.78 7.18
CA GLY A 28 3.97 -2.72 6.59
C GLY A 28 2.61 -3.22 6.15
N THR A 29 2.54 -4.37 5.48
CA THR A 29 1.27 -4.98 5.09
C THR A 29 0.46 -5.42 6.30
N ASN A 30 1.07 -5.98 7.34
CA ASN A 30 0.37 -6.38 8.56
C ASN A 30 -0.31 -5.20 9.27
N ILE A 31 0.40 -4.08 9.41
CA ILE A 31 -0.15 -2.83 9.98
C ILE A 31 -1.20 -2.22 9.04
N ALA A 32 -1.01 -2.30 7.72
CA ALA A 32 -1.96 -1.78 6.75
C ALA A 32 -3.20 -2.69 6.57
N MET A 33 -3.13 -3.97 6.94
CA MET A 33 -4.17 -4.97 6.69
C MET A 33 -5.52 -4.57 7.28
N PRO A 34 -5.63 -4.11 8.55
CA PRO A 34 -6.89 -3.65 9.13
C PRO A 34 -7.47 -2.45 8.38
N ALA A 35 -6.63 -1.53 7.91
CA ALA A 35 -7.07 -0.36 7.14
C ALA A 35 -7.57 -0.75 5.74
N ILE A 36 -6.88 -1.70 5.08
CA ILE A 36 -7.29 -2.25 3.78
C ILE A 36 -8.62 -2.99 3.92
N VAL A 37 -8.76 -3.85 4.93
CA VAL A 37 -9.99 -4.59 5.22
C VAL A 37 -11.13 -3.62 5.54
N TRP A 38 -10.89 -2.64 6.42
CA TRP A 38 -11.87 -1.59 6.71
C TRP A 38 -12.30 -0.86 5.43
N PHE A 39 -11.35 -0.50 4.58
CA PHE A 39 -11.62 0.20 3.34
C PHE A 39 -12.46 -0.63 2.35
N VAL A 40 -12.14 -1.91 2.17
CA VAL A 40 -12.88 -2.84 1.30
C VAL A 40 -14.30 -3.07 1.83
N PHE A 41 -14.46 -3.26 3.15
CA PHE A 41 -15.76 -3.54 3.76
C PHE A 41 -16.63 -2.29 3.97
N SER A 42 -16.05 -1.11 4.14
CA SER A 42 -16.79 0.14 4.40
C SER A 42 -17.68 0.54 3.21
N GLY A 43 -17.41 0.06 1.99
CA GLY A 43 -18.23 0.33 0.80
C GLY A 43 -18.31 1.82 0.40
N GLN A 44 -17.66 2.71 1.15
CA GLN A 44 -17.63 4.14 0.91
C GLN A 44 -16.45 4.47 -0.01
N PRO A 45 -16.69 5.14 -1.14
CA PRO A 45 -15.60 5.61 -1.99
C PRO A 45 -14.70 6.56 -1.18
N PRO A 46 -13.37 6.35 -1.19
CA PRO A 46 -12.41 7.12 -0.38
C PRO A 46 -12.48 8.62 -0.68
N PHE A 47 -12.90 8.93 -1.91
CA PHE A 47 -12.98 10.28 -2.43
C PHE A 47 -14.41 10.82 -2.53
N LYS A 48 -15.45 10.21 -1.94
CA LYS A 48 -16.81 10.79 -2.01
C LYS A 48 -16.84 12.19 -1.39
N ARG A 49 -16.32 12.34 -0.17
CA ARG A 49 -16.22 13.63 0.53
C ARG A 49 -15.30 14.61 -0.18
N LEU A 50 -14.21 14.13 -0.79
CA LEU A 50 -13.31 15.00 -1.56
C LEU A 50 -14.00 15.47 -2.85
N ARG A 51 -14.61 14.56 -3.62
CA ARG A 51 -15.37 14.86 -4.83
C ARG A 51 -16.49 15.87 -4.59
N GLU A 52 -17.18 15.77 -3.46
CA GLU A 52 -18.22 16.73 -3.06
C GLU A 52 -17.63 18.12 -2.78
N ARG A 53 -16.49 18.20 -2.06
CA ARG A 53 -15.77 19.48 -1.84
C ARG A 53 -15.29 20.11 -3.15
N TRP A 54 -14.79 19.31 -4.09
CA TRP A 54 -14.34 19.79 -5.40
C TRP A 54 -15.51 20.29 -6.28
N LYS A 55 -16.66 19.61 -6.24
CA LYS A 55 -17.90 20.06 -6.91
C LYS A 55 -18.49 21.34 -6.32
N GLN A 56 -18.39 21.54 -5.01
CA GLN A 56 -18.85 22.76 -4.36
C GLN A 56 -18.00 23.97 -4.71
N ARG A 57 -16.66 23.82 -4.74
CA ARG A 57 -15.76 24.89 -5.18
C ARG A 57 -16.05 25.34 -6.62
N SER A 58 -16.20 24.40 -7.55
CA SER A 58 -16.48 24.73 -8.96
C SER A 58 -17.86 25.39 -9.17
N ARG A 59 -18.86 25.12 -8.32
CA ARG A 59 -20.16 25.82 -8.35
C ARG A 59 -20.13 27.23 -7.75
N GLN A 60 -19.20 27.52 -6.84
CA GLN A 60 -19.02 28.88 -6.31
C GLN A 60 -18.23 29.78 -7.27
N THR A 61 -17.25 29.24 -8.00
CA THR A 61 -16.45 30.02 -8.96
C THR A 61 -17.17 30.32 -10.28
N GLY A 62 -18.15 29.50 -10.68
CA GLY A 62 -18.98 29.74 -11.87
C GLY A 62 -20.20 30.64 -11.65
N LYS A 63 -20.37 31.18 -10.44
CA LYS A 63 -21.43 32.15 -10.08
C LYS A 63 -20.86 33.56 -9.78
N ALA A 64 -19.57 33.77 -10.01
CA ALA A 64 -18.91 35.07 -9.90
C ALA A 64 -18.79 35.72 -11.28
#